data_AF-A0A0F9FHH9-F1
#
_entry.id   AF-A0A0F9FHH9-F1
#
_cell.length_a   1.000
_cell.length_b   1.000
_cell.length_c   1.000
_cell.angle_alpha   90.00
_cell.angle_beta   90.00
_cell.angle_gamma   90.00
#
_symmetry.space_group_name_H-M   'P 1'
#
loop_
_entity.id
_entity.type
_entity.pdbx_description
1 polymer ?
#
loop_
_entity_poly.entity_id
_entity_poly.type
_entity_poly.pdbx_seq_one_letter_code
_entity_poly.pdbx_strand_id
1 'polypeptide(L)'
;MMHAPKAQHTHVSLPTDEQINESFSENALKMMRKRYLRKNEAGDYETPSQMMHRVTRALAEVERDYGGDDAFINKTKQKFFEVMARKEFTPAGRTITNAGSGTALVANCIVLPIHDTMESIFQTLKDAALLQQSGAGLGFSLDELRPAMSPTIRSKGVSSGPVSFLKIYNEAFGTIKQQGRHGANMAMMSVDHPDILDFVRAKEEEGEIRNFNISVKATDEFMEQLVHDSDAQWYCTWNGEKMKPHRVLRHPNGSVYSVEEIDITVGELFDELVHYAWTNGEPGIVFIDEVNRTNPLPGLGDIASSNPCAEQFLHPYDNCNLGSINLAEFVRDGKV
;
A
#
# COMPACT_ATOMS: atom_id res chain seq x y z
N MET A 1 -39.99 32.36 -7.14
CA MET A 1 -39.46 31.54 -6.03
C MET A 1 -40.14 30.18 -6.07
N MET A 2 -39.56 29.21 -6.76
CA MET A 2 -40.01 27.82 -6.70
C MET A 2 -39.14 27.10 -5.67
N HIS A 3 -39.73 26.70 -4.55
CA HIS A 3 -39.08 25.85 -3.56
C HIS A 3 -38.85 24.47 -4.19
N ALA A 4 -37.60 24.03 -4.22
CA ALA A 4 -37.29 22.63 -4.45
C ALA A 4 -37.94 21.78 -3.34
N PRO A 5 -38.54 20.62 -3.66
CA PRO A 5 -39.11 19.75 -2.64
C PRO A 5 -37.98 19.24 -1.73
N LYS A 6 -38.12 19.44 -0.42
CA LYS A 6 -37.29 18.76 0.57
C LYS A 6 -37.48 17.26 0.38
N ALA A 7 -36.39 16.54 0.09
CA ALA A 7 -36.40 15.09 0.13
C ALA A 7 -36.92 14.64 1.50
N GLN A 8 -38.08 13.99 1.51
CA GLN A 8 -38.57 13.33 2.71
C GLN A 8 -37.65 12.13 2.94
N HIS A 9 -36.67 12.29 3.84
CA HIS A 9 -36.03 11.15 4.46
C HIS A 9 -37.12 10.42 5.24
N THR A 10 -37.70 9.37 4.64
CA THR A 10 -38.47 8.38 5.39
C THR A 10 -37.58 7.91 6.53
N HIS A 11 -37.97 8.22 7.77
CA HIS A 11 -37.30 7.74 8.97
C HIS A 11 -37.44 6.21 9.03
N VAL A 12 -36.55 5.51 8.33
CA VAL A 12 -36.39 4.07 8.51
C VAL A 12 -35.76 3.89 9.89
N SER A 13 -36.52 3.30 10.81
CA SER A 13 -36.04 2.96 12.14
C SER A 13 -34.73 2.18 12.04
N LEU A 14 -33.77 2.49 12.90
CA LEU A 14 -32.53 1.73 12.99
C LEU A 14 -32.83 0.25 13.20
N PRO A 15 -32.13 -0.67 12.50
CA PRO A 15 -32.29 -2.10 12.74
C PRO A 15 -31.86 -2.44 14.18
N THR A 16 -32.53 -3.41 14.79
CA THR A 16 -32.15 -3.95 16.10
C THR A 16 -30.86 -4.76 15.98
N ASP A 17 -30.17 -5.01 17.10
CA ASP A 17 -28.95 -5.85 17.11
C ASP A 17 -29.19 -7.24 16.53
N GLU A 18 -30.36 -7.83 16.80
CA GLU A 18 -30.76 -9.13 16.26
C GLU A 18 -30.90 -9.06 14.73
N GLN A 19 -31.59 -8.03 14.21
CA GLN A 19 -31.72 -7.81 12.77
C GLN A 19 -30.36 -7.58 12.09
N ILE A 20 -29.45 -6.83 12.72
CA ILE A 20 -28.08 -6.62 12.21
C ILE A 20 -27.36 -7.97 12.10
N ASN A 21 -27.39 -8.78 13.16
CA ASN A 21 -26.68 -10.06 13.23
C ASN A 21 -27.20 -11.07 12.18
N GLU A 22 -28.51 -11.07 11.91
CA GLU A 22 -29.15 -11.94 10.91
C GLU A 22 -28.97 -11.43 9.46
N SER A 23 -28.63 -10.16 9.27
CA SER A 23 -28.53 -9.55 7.94
C SER A 23 -27.31 -9.97 7.12
N PHE A 24 -26.36 -10.71 7.71
CA PHE A 24 -25.12 -11.10 7.05
C PHE A 24 -25.19 -12.51 6.46
N SER A 25 -24.63 -12.70 5.26
CA SER A 25 -24.53 -14.02 4.64
C SER A 25 -23.62 -14.94 5.45
N GLU A 26 -23.81 -16.26 5.30
CA GLU A 26 -22.97 -17.26 5.96
C GLU A 26 -21.48 -17.06 5.65
N ASN A 27 -21.15 -16.69 4.41
CA ASN A 27 -19.78 -16.40 3.99
C ASN A 27 -19.21 -15.15 4.70
N ALA A 28 -20.01 -14.08 4.81
CA ALA A 28 -19.60 -12.89 5.55
C ALA A 28 -19.35 -13.22 7.02
N LEU A 29 -20.24 -13.99 7.67
CA LEU A 29 -20.07 -14.42 9.05
C LEU A 29 -18.82 -15.29 9.26
N LYS A 30 -18.52 -16.22 8.34
CA LYS A 30 -17.28 -17.01 8.36
C LYS A 30 -16.03 -16.13 8.28
N MET A 31 -16.04 -15.14 7.37
CA MET A 31 -14.94 -14.19 7.22
C MET A 31 -14.76 -13.30 8.46
N MET A 32 -15.87 -12.78 8.99
CA MET A 32 -15.89 -11.99 10.22
C MET A 32 -15.34 -12.76 11.41
N ARG A 33 -15.77 -14.00 11.65
CA ARG A 33 -15.22 -14.86 12.72
C ARG A 33 -13.73 -15.10 12.56
N LYS A 34 -13.26 -15.28 11.33
CA LYS A 34 -11.83 -15.55 11.06
C LYS A 34 -10.93 -14.32 11.27
N ARG A 35 -11.45 -13.10 11.08
CA ARG A 35 -10.60 -11.90 10.89
C ARG A 35 -10.97 -10.64 11.70
N TYR A 36 -12.24 -10.50 12.12
CA TYR A 36 -12.76 -9.22 12.63
C TYR A 36 -13.44 -9.32 13.99
N LEU A 37 -14.18 -10.41 14.24
CA LEU A 37 -14.86 -10.64 15.52
C LEU A 37 -13.83 -11.08 16.55
N ARG A 38 -13.83 -10.42 17.71
CA ARG A 38 -12.91 -10.78 18.79
C ARG A 38 -13.45 -11.92 19.61
N LYS A 39 -12.55 -12.64 20.27
CA LYS A 39 -12.93 -13.59 21.32
C LYS A 39 -12.88 -12.89 22.67
N ASN A 40 -13.88 -13.14 23.51
CA ASN A 40 -13.81 -12.81 24.93
C ASN A 40 -12.95 -13.83 25.69
N GLU A 41 -12.78 -13.64 26.99
CA GLU A 41 -12.00 -14.54 27.86
C GLU A 41 -12.58 -15.96 27.95
N ALA A 42 -13.90 -16.11 27.76
CA ALA A 42 -14.57 -17.40 27.70
C ALA A 42 -14.37 -18.13 26.36
N GLY A 43 -13.79 -17.46 25.36
CA GLY A 43 -13.53 -18.00 24.02
C GLY A 43 -14.65 -17.78 23.01
N ASP A 44 -15.74 -17.11 23.39
CA ASP A 44 -16.86 -16.79 22.52
C ASP A 44 -16.54 -15.59 21.63
N TYR A 45 -16.99 -15.64 20.38
CA TYR A 45 -16.82 -14.54 19.44
C TYR A 45 -17.86 -13.44 19.68
N GLU A 46 -17.44 -12.18 19.52
CA GLU A 46 -18.33 -11.04 19.32
C GLU A 46 -19.34 -11.33 18.20
N THR A 47 -20.56 -10.83 18.31
CA THR A 47 -21.51 -10.76 17.19
C THR A 47 -21.18 -9.58 16.26
N PRO A 48 -21.69 -9.55 15.02
CA PRO A 48 -21.53 -8.40 14.13
C PRO A 48 -21.96 -7.06 14.76
N SER A 49 -23.10 -6.99 15.45
CA SER A 49 -23.51 -5.76 16.14
C SER A 49 -22.55 -5.37 17.27
N GLN A 50 -22.10 -6.32 18.08
CA GLN A 50 -21.10 -6.06 19.14
C GLN A 50 -19.80 -5.50 18.56
N MET A 51 -19.33 -6.04 17.44
CA MET A 51 -18.18 -5.50 16.71
C MET A 51 -18.43 -4.05 16.25
N MET A 52 -19.60 -3.75 15.67
CA MET A 52 -19.95 -2.39 15.26
C MET A 52 -19.98 -1.43 16.45
N HIS A 53 -20.58 -1.82 17.58
CA HIS A 53 -20.58 -1.02 18.80
C HIS A 53 -19.17 -0.77 19.33
N ARG A 54 -18.29 -1.79 19.32
CA ARG A 54 -16.89 -1.63 19.72
C ARG A 54 -16.17 -0.61 18.84
N VAL A 55 -16.27 -0.76 17.52
CA VAL A 55 -15.57 0.11 16.55
C VAL A 55 -16.08 1.55 16.68
N THR A 56 -17.40 1.75 16.66
CA THR A 56 -18.03 3.08 16.69
C THR A 56 -17.78 3.80 18.01
N ARG A 57 -17.80 3.09 19.14
CA ARG A 57 -17.42 3.64 20.44
C ARG A 57 -15.97 4.10 20.45
N ALA A 58 -15.05 3.22 20.05
CA ALA A 58 -13.63 3.54 20.06
C ALA A 58 -13.27 4.75 19.17
N LEU A 59 -13.93 4.88 18.01
CA LEU A 59 -13.72 6.02 17.11
C LEU A 59 -14.34 7.32 17.65
N ALA A 60 -15.52 7.25 18.28
CA ALA A 60 -16.19 8.44 18.82
C ALA A 60 -15.57 8.94 20.14
N GLU A 61 -14.96 8.06 20.94
CA GLU A 61 -14.33 8.42 22.21
C GLU A 61 -13.13 9.36 22.03
N VAL A 62 -12.47 9.33 20.87
CA VAL A 62 -11.36 10.24 20.51
C VAL A 62 -11.78 11.71 20.55
N GLU A 63 -13.05 12.03 20.32
CA GLU A 63 -13.55 13.41 20.39
C GLU A 63 -13.35 14.04 21.78
N ARG A 64 -13.22 13.22 22.83
CA ARG A 64 -12.90 13.71 24.17
C ARG A 64 -11.56 14.46 24.20
N ASP A 65 -10.57 13.96 23.45
CA ASP A 65 -9.22 14.56 23.38
C ASP A 65 -9.25 15.91 22.64
N TYR A 66 -10.29 16.17 21.86
CA TYR A 66 -10.54 17.41 21.13
C TYR A 66 -11.59 18.31 21.79
N GLY A 67 -11.96 18.03 23.05
CA GLY A 67 -12.87 18.85 23.86
C GLY A 67 -14.36 18.54 23.67
N GLY A 68 -14.70 17.43 23.02
CA GLY A 68 -16.08 16.94 22.91
C GLY A 68 -16.64 16.48 24.27
N ASP A 69 -17.87 16.90 24.58
CA ASP A 69 -18.59 16.44 25.77
C ASP A 69 -19.28 15.08 25.56
N ASP A 70 -19.81 14.50 26.64
CA ASP A 70 -20.46 13.18 26.58
C ASP A 70 -21.69 13.17 25.66
N ALA A 71 -22.39 14.30 25.51
CA ALA A 71 -23.53 14.40 24.62
C ALA A 71 -23.10 14.35 23.15
N PHE A 72 -22.04 15.06 22.80
CA PHE A 72 -21.43 15.05 21.48
C PHE A 72 -20.87 13.67 21.13
N ILE A 73 -20.09 13.06 22.03
CA ILE A 73 -19.52 11.72 21.84
C ILE A 73 -20.63 10.69 21.61
N ASN A 74 -21.70 10.71 22.41
CA ASN A 74 -22.81 9.78 22.23
C ASN A 74 -23.55 9.98 20.91
N LYS A 75 -23.74 11.24 20.48
CA LYS A 75 -24.33 11.57 19.18
C LYS A 75 -23.46 11.10 18.02
N THR A 76 -22.14 11.30 18.09
CA THR A 76 -21.18 10.86 17.08
C THR A 76 -21.14 9.33 16.97
N LYS A 77 -21.04 8.65 18.12
CA LYS A 77 -21.13 7.17 18.20
C LYS A 77 -22.41 6.64 17.54
N GLN A 78 -23.56 7.26 17.82
CA GLN A 78 -24.84 6.87 17.24
C GLN A 78 -24.85 7.03 15.72
N LYS A 79 -24.35 8.15 15.19
CA LYS A 79 -24.25 8.38 13.74
C LYS A 79 -23.33 7.37 13.05
N PHE A 80 -22.18 7.06 13.64
CA PHE A 80 -21.28 6.04 13.09
C PHE A 80 -21.92 4.66 13.10
N PHE A 81 -22.62 4.30 14.18
CA PHE A 81 -23.34 3.04 14.26
C PHE A 81 -24.47 2.96 13.23
N GLU A 82 -25.22 4.03 13.01
CA GLU A 82 -26.30 4.08 12.02
C GLU A 82 -25.82 3.73 10.61
N VAL A 83 -24.75 4.38 10.12
CA VAL A 83 -24.24 4.14 8.75
C VAL A 83 -23.62 2.75 8.60
N MET A 84 -23.00 2.21 9.66
CA MET A 84 -22.45 0.85 9.66
C MET A 84 -23.56 -0.21 9.72
N ALA A 85 -24.56 -0.02 10.57
CA ALA A 85 -25.69 -0.93 10.76
C ALA A 85 -26.54 -1.03 9.49
N ARG A 86 -26.70 0.08 8.76
CA ARG A 86 -27.34 0.11 7.44
C ARG A 86 -26.43 -0.35 6.30
N LYS A 87 -25.17 -0.71 6.58
CA LYS A 87 -24.15 -1.11 5.59
C LYS A 87 -23.87 -0.05 4.52
N GLU A 88 -24.23 1.21 4.79
CA GLU A 88 -23.99 2.36 3.91
C GLU A 88 -22.49 2.68 3.84
N PHE A 89 -21.77 2.47 4.94
CA PHE A 89 -20.33 2.70 5.04
C PHE A 89 -19.63 1.57 5.79
N THR A 90 -18.49 1.12 5.26
CA THR A 90 -17.61 0.15 5.92
C THR A 90 -16.20 0.75 6.07
N PRO A 91 -15.71 0.94 7.31
CA PRO A 91 -14.31 1.28 7.53
C PRO A 91 -13.40 0.17 7.00
N ALA A 92 -12.17 0.51 6.65
CA ALA A 92 -11.23 -0.50 6.19
C ALA A 92 -10.88 -1.51 7.29
N GLY A 93 -10.40 -2.68 6.85
CA GLY A 93 -10.29 -3.84 7.72
C GLY A 93 -9.45 -3.62 8.98
N ARG A 94 -8.41 -2.76 8.95
CA ARG A 94 -7.59 -2.49 10.14
C ARG A 94 -8.32 -1.65 11.17
N THR A 95 -9.10 -0.68 10.75
CA THR A 95 -10.00 0.04 11.64
C THR A 95 -10.99 -0.93 12.31
N ILE A 96 -11.61 -1.85 11.57
CA ILE A 96 -12.55 -2.83 12.14
C ILE A 96 -11.87 -3.78 13.16
N THR A 97 -10.70 -4.32 12.82
CA THR A 97 -9.98 -5.26 13.69
C THR A 97 -9.44 -4.55 14.94
N ASN A 98 -8.81 -3.39 14.78
CA ASN A 98 -7.98 -2.78 15.83
C ASN A 98 -8.69 -1.69 16.64
N ALA A 99 -9.76 -1.05 16.14
CA ALA A 99 -10.47 -0.05 16.94
C ALA A 99 -10.99 -0.65 18.26
N GLY A 100 -10.52 -0.09 19.37
CA GLY A 100 -10.77 -0.56 20.73
C GLY A 100 -10.04 -1.84 21.14
N SER A 101 -8.97 -2.29 20.44
CA SER A 101 -8.05 -3.36 20.91
C SER A 101 -6.84 -2.78 21.62
N GLY A 102 -5.97 -3.65 22.14
CA GLY A 102 -4.64 -3.26 22.60
C GLY A 102 -3.66 -2.89 21.47
N THR A 103 -4.01 -3.09 20.19
CA THR A 103 -3.19 -2.64 19.07
C THR A 103 -3.68 -1.28 18.60
N ALA A 104 -2.88 -0.23 18.80
CA ALA A 104 -3.28 1.14 18.50
C ALA A 104 -3.38 1.47 17.00
N LEU A 105 -2.73 0.68 16.13
CA LEU A 105 -2.66 0.98 14.70
C LEU A 105 -3.99 0.68 13.99
N VAL A 106 -4.74 1.72 13.62
CA VAL A 106 -5.96 1.60 12.81
C VAL A 106 -5.75 1.87 11.32
N ALA A 107 -4.60 2.46 10.97
CA ALA A 107 -4.20 2.70 9.58
C ALA A 107 -3.93 1.39 8.83
N ASN A 108 -4.35 1.37 7.57
CA ASN A 108 -4.19 0.22 6.71
C ASN A 108 -2.82 0.19 6.05
N CYS A 109 -2.32 1.36 5.68
CA CYS A 109 -1.19 1.50 4.78
C CYS A 109 -0.25 2.61 5.22
N ILE A 110 1.05 2.42 5.02
CA ILE A 110 2.10 3.38 5.36
C ILE A 110 3.18 3.32 4.28
N VAL A 111 3.69 4.47 3.84
CA VAL A 111 4.87 4.55 2.95
C VAL A 111 6.10 4.89 3.79
N LEU A 112 7.19 4.16 3.61
CA LEU A 112 8.44 4.37 4.34
C LEU A 112 9.60 4.66 3.38
N PRO A 113 10.44 5.66 3.68
CA PRO A 113 11.61 5.97 2.86
C PRO A 113 12.74 4.95 3.10
N ILE A 114 13.53 4.70 2.07
CA ILE A 114 14.79 3.96 2.19
C ILE A 114 15.89 4.84 1.61
N HIS A 115 16.63 5.52 2.49
CA HIS A 115 17.76 6.34 2.07
C HIS A 115 19.01 5.48 1.87
N ASP A 116 19.95 5.96 1.06
CA ASP A 116 21.18 5.27 0.64
C ASP A 116 22.26 5.17 1.73
N THR A 117 21.89 4.64 2.90
CA THR A 117 22.78 4.37 4.02
C THR A 117 22.37 3.06 4.71
N MET A 118 23.34 2.30 5.20
CA MET A 118 23.06 1.06 5.95
C MET A 118 22.17 1.31 7.19
N GLU A 119 22.34 2.47 7.83
CA GLU A 119 21.51 2.87 8.97
C GLU A 119 20.06 3.04 8.56
N SER A 120 19.76 3.81 7.50
CA SER A 120 18.39 3.96 7.02
C SER A 120 17.81 2.64 6.50
N ILE A 121 18.57 1.89 5.69
CA ILE A 121 18.11 0.60 5.14
C ILE A 121 17.63 -0.35 6.24
N PHE A 122 18.40 -0.50 7.32
CA PHE A 122 18.03 -1.41 8.40
C PHE A 122 17.09 -0.80 9.44
N GLN A 123 17.12 0.51 9.65
CA GLN A 123 16.15 1.20 10.50
C GLN A 123 14.74 1.14 9.87
N THR A 124 14.62 1.39 8.57
CA THR A 124 13.35 1.22 7.84
C THR A 124 12.88 -0.23 7.87
N LEU A 125 13.78 -1.21 7.75
CA LEU A 125 13.41 -2.63 7.86
C LEU A 125 12.83 -2.96 9.25
N LYS A 126 13.46 -2.45 10.31
CA LYS A 126 12.99 -2.62 11.68
C LYS A 126 11.60 -1.99 11.87
N ASP A 127 11.40 -0.77 11.41
CA ASP A 127 10.12 -0.07 11.56
C ASP A 127 9.02 -0.76 10.75
N ALA A 128 9.33 -1.16 9.52
CA ALA A 128 8.46 -1.97 8.67
C ALA A 128 8.06 -3.30 9.34
N ALA A 129 9.00 -4.00 9.97
CA ALA A 129 8.73 -5.24 10.69
C ALA A 129 7.71 -5.04 11.84
N LEU A 130 7.83 -3.96 12.61
CA LEU A 130 6.91 -3.63 13.71
C LEU A 130 5.52 -3.22 13.19
N LEU A 131 5.48 -2.45 12.09
CA LEU A 131 4.23 -2.03 11.45
C LEU A 131 3.50 -3.22 10.81
N GLN A 132 4.23 -4.13 10.16
CA GLN A 132 3.69 -5.36 9.60
C GLN A 132 3.20 -6.32 10.70
N GLN A 133 3.91 -6.42 11.83
CA GLN A 133 3.41 -7.14 13.01
C GLN A 133 2.07 -6.57 13.50
N SER A 134 1.90 -5.24 13.41
CA SER A 134 0.66 -4.55 13.73
C SER A 134 -0.41 -4.64 12.63
N GLY A 135 -0.02 -5.09 11.44
CA GLY A 135 -0.91 -5.43 10.33
C GLY A 135 -0.98 -4.44 9.19
N ALA A 136 -0.15 -3.39 9.18
CA ALA A 136 -0.09 -2.45 8.07
C ALA A 136 0.45 -3.13 6.80
N GLY A 137 -0.05 -2.66 5.66
CA GLY A 137 0.60 -2.83 4.38
C GLY A 137 1.58 -1.69 4.14
N LEU A 138 2.70 -1.96 3.47
CA LEU A 138 3.82 -1.02 3.40
C LEU A 138 4.23 -0.71 1.96
N GLY A 139 4.64 0.53 1.72
CA GLY A 139 5.17 0.99 0.45
C GLY A 139 6.59 1.48 0.56
N PHE A 140 7.41 1.18 -0.44
CA PHE A 140 8.82 1.56 -0.49
C PHE A 140 9.20 2.06 -1.88
N SER A 141 10.07 3.06 -1.95
CA SER A 141 10.78 3.42 -3.18
C SER A 141 12.24 2.98 -3.04
N LEU A 142 12.78 2.38 -4.09
CA LEU A 142 14.17 1.94 -4.15
C LEU A 142 15.08 2.92 -4.90
N ASP A 143 14.54 4.06 -5.33
CA ASP A 143 15.22 5.01 -6.22
C ASP A 143 16.48 5.62 -5.62
N GLU A 144 16.52 5.83 -4.30
CA GLU A 144 17.69 6.44 -3.67
C GLU A 144 18.85 5.46 -3.53
N LEU A 145 18.58 4.15 -3.50
CA LEU A 145 19.61 3.15 -3.29
C LEU A 145 20.56 3.11 -4.48
N ARG A 146 21.85 3.31 -4.22
CA ARG A 146 22.83 3.38 -5.30
C ARG A 146 22.89 2.08 -6.12
N PRO A 147 23.11 2.17 -7.45
CA PRO A 147 23.28 1.02 -8.33
C PRO A 147 24.31 0.02 -7.80
N ALA A 148 24.11 -1.24 -8.15
CA ALA A 148 25.06 -2.31 -7.97
C ALA A 148 26.45 -1.89 -8.48
N MET A 149 27.49 -2.37 -7.80
CA MET A 149 28.89 -2.03 -8.09
C MET A 149 29.29 -0.56 -7.86
N SER A 150 28.37 0.32 -7.43
CA SER A 150 28.72 1.70 -7.06
C SER A 150 29.75 1.74 -5.91
N PRO A 151 30.80 2.57 -5.98
CA PRO A 151 31.80 2.68 -4.94
C PRO A 151 31.22 3.09 -3.57
N THR A 152 31.78 2.52 -2.50
CA THR A 152 31.40 2.86 -1.12
C THR A 152 32.59 3.51 -0.39
N ILE A 153 32.36 4.70 0.19
CA ILE A 153 33.45 5.51 0.77
C ILE A 153 33.99 4.88 2.05
N ARG A 154 33.11 4.50 2.98
CA ARG A 154 33.51 4.05 4.33
C ARG A 154 34.07 2.63 4.35
N SER A 155 33.41 1.70 3.66
CA SER A 155 33.81 0.29 3.59
C SER A 155 34.88 0.00 2.54
N LYS A 156 35.18 0.97 1.65
CA LYS A 156 36.12 0.79 0.51
C LYS A 156 35.78 -0.42 -0.36
N GLY A 157 34.51 -0.75 -0.47
CA GLY A 157 33.98 -1.82 -1.31
C GLY A 157 33.01 -1.26 -2.35
N VAL A 158 32.05 -2.08 -2.74
CA VAL A 158 31.03 -1.74 -3.74
C VAL A 158 29.62 -2.08 -3.23
N SER A 159 28.60 -1.42 -3.81
CA SER A 159 27.19 -1.66 -3.49
C SER A 159 26.70 -2.99 -4.06
N SER A 160 25.78 -3.64 -3.36
CA SER A 160 25.04 -4.81 -3.86
C SER A 160 23.82 -4.44 -4.72
N GLY A 161 23.47 -3.15 -4.78
CA GLY A 161 22.31 -2.63 -5.52
C GLY A 161 20.96 -2.83 -4.80
N PRO A 162 19.90 -2.14 -5.26
CA PRO A 162 18.57 -2.12 -4.66
C PRO A 162 17.90 -3.49 -4.55
N VAL A 163 17.98 -4.33 -5.59
CA VAL A 163 17.29 -5.64 -5.62
C VAL A 163 17.84 -6.59 -4.56
N SER A 164 19.12 -6.48 -4.19
CA SER A 164 19.68 -7.25 -3.07
C SER A 164 19.03 -6.89 -1.73
N PHE A 165 18.78 -5.61 -1.49
CA PHE A 165 18.08 -5.17 -0.27
C PHE A 165 16.59 -5.51 -0.31
N LEU A 166 15.96 -5.45 -1.48
CA LEU A 166 14.58 -5.94 -1.66
C LEU A 166 14.45 -7.43 -1.27
N LYS A 167 15.42 -8.27 -1.66
CA LYS A 167 15.45 -9.69 -1.25
C LYS A 167 15.59 -9.85 0.27
N ILE A 168 16.40 -9.03 0.94
CA ILE A 168 16.50 -9.02 2.42
C ILE A 168 15.16 -8.66 3.06
N TYR A 169 14.49 -7.62 2.56
CA TYR A 169 13.17 -7.22 3.05
C TYR A 169 12.14 -8.33 2.83
N ASN A 170 12.15 -8.96 1.65
CA ASN A 170 11.27 -10.08 1.33
C ASN A 170 11.42 -11.23 2.32
N GLU A 171 12.64 -11.65 2.65
CA GLU A 171 12.90 -12.72 3.62
C GLU A 171 12.43 -12.37 5.04
N ALA A 172 12.71 -11.15 5.48
CA ALA A 172 12.26 -10.66 6.78
C ALA A 172 10.72 -10.66 6.87
N PHE A 173 10.04 -10.15 5.84
CA PHE A 173 8.58 -10.08 5.80
C PHE A 173 7.91 -11.45 5.62
N GLY A 174 8.59 -12.43 5.01
CA GLY A 174 8.13 -13.82 4.95
C GLY A 174 8.05 -14.49 6.32
N THR A 175 8.89 -14.05 7.26
CA THR A 175 8.94 -14.57 8.64
C THR A 175 7.85 -13.94 9.52
N ILE A 176 7.46 -12.69 9.25
CA ILE A 176 6.52 -11.92 10.07
C ILE A 176 5.08 -12.15 9.61
N LYS A 177 4.27 -12.84 10.43
CA LYS A 177 2.85 -13.08 10.18
C LYS A 177 1.98 -12.49 11.29
N GLN A 178 0.90 -11.81 10.92
CA GLN A 178 -0.12 -11.35 11.86
C GLN A 178 -1.43 -12.11 11.63
N GLN A 179 -1.93 -12.84 12.65
CA GLN A 179 -3.22 -13.56 12.60
C GLN A 179 -3.37 -14.44 11.34
N GLY A 180 -2.27 -15.03 10.86
CA GLY A 180 -2.23 -15.83 9.63
C GLY A 180 -2.40 -15.04 8.33
N ARG A 181 -2.13 -13.72 8.32
CA ARG A 181 -1.89 -12.92 7.11
C ARG A 181 -0.40 -12.65 6.98
N HIS A 182 0.10 -12.79 5.76
CA HIS A 182 1.37 -12.18 5.36
C HIS A 182 1.15 -10.68 5.19
N GLY A 183 2.19 -9.88 5.45
CA GLY A 183 2.17 -8.47 5.08
C GLY A 183 2.04 -8.33 3.57
N ALA A 184 1.39 -7.25 3.13
CA ALA A 184 1.38 -6.84 1.74
C ALA A 184 2.34 -5.66 1.62
N ASN A 185 3.24 -5.73 0.65
CA ASN A 185 4.25 -4.69 0.45
C ASN A 185 4.27 -4.26 -1.02
N MET A 186 4.63 -3.01 -1.28
CA MET A 186 4.92 -2.46 -2.60
C MET A 186 6.37 -2.01 -2.64
N ALA A 187 7.09 -2.40 -3.68
CA ALA A 187 8.39 -1.81 -4.02
C ALA A 187 8.29 -1.15 -5.39
N MET A 188 8.78 0.09 -5.48
CA MET A 188 8.82 0.83 -6.73
C MET A 188 10.22 1.28 -7.09
N MET A 189 10.51 1.28 -8.39
CA MET A 189 11.77 1.79 -8.94
C MET A 189 11.49 2.64 -10.19
N SER A 190 12.13 3.80 -10.30
CA SER A 190 12.12 4.59 -11.53
C SER A 190 12.72 3.86 -12.72
N VAL A 191 12.12 4.05 -13.89
CA VAL A 191 12.68 3.62 -15.18
C VAL A 191 14.02 4.28 -15.48
N ASP A 192 14.31 5.41 -14.83
CA ASP A 192 15.59 6.11 -14.86
C ASP A 192 16.68 5.48 -14.00
N HIS A 193 16.36 4.50 -13.15
CA HIS A 193 17.36 3.87 -12.29
C HIS A 193 18.27 2.93 -13.13
N PRO A 194 19.61 3.00 -13.02
CA PRO A 194 20.51 2.15 -13.82
C PRO A 194 20.25 0.65 -13.69
N ASP A 195 19.93 0.17 -12.49
CA ASP A 195 19.60 -1.25 -12.27
C ASP A 195 18.15 -1.63 -12.61
N ILE A 196 17.42 -0.83 -13.41
CA ILE A 196 16.01 -1.09 -13.75
C ILE A 196 15.79 -2.48 -14.34
N LEU A 197 16.71 -3.00 -15.16
CA LEU A 197 16.59 -4.35 -15.74
C LEU A 197 16.66 -5.45 -14.67
N ASP A 198 17.50 -5.29 -13.62
CA ASP A 198 17.54 -6.24 -12.49
C ASP A 198 16.21 -6.20 -11.72
N PHE A 199 15.59 -5.02 -11.61
CA PHE A 199 14.32 -4.86 -10.91
C PHE A 199 13.12 -5.43 -11.68
N VAL A 200 13.04 -5.17 -12.99
CA VAL A 200 11.98 -5.73 -13.87
C VAL A 200 12.00 -7.25 -13.83
N ARG A 201 13.19 -7.85 -13.81
CA ARG A 201 13.40 -9.29 -13.79
C ARG A 201 13.41 -9.90 -12.38
N ALA A 202 13.25 -9.09 -11.33
CA ALA A 202 13.40 -9.54 -9.94
C ALA A 202 12.38 -10.61 -9.52
N LYS A 203 11.30 -10.79 -10.29
CA LYS A 203 10.26 -11.81 -10.10
C LYS A 203 10.13 -12.79 -11.27
N GLU A 204 11.15 -12.87 -12.12
CA GLU A 204 11.19 -13.85 -13.21
C GLU A 204 11.04 -15.28 -12.68
N GLU A 205 11.76 -15.61 -11.60
CA GLU A 205 11.59 -16.89 -10.92
C GLU A 205 10.45 -16.83 -9.90
N GLU A 206 9.37 -17.57 -10.18
CA GLU A 206 8.17 -17.58 -9.35
C GLU A 206 8.51 -17.95 -7.90
N GLY A 207 8.17 -17.03 -7.02
CA GLY A 207 8.35 -17.20 -5.59
C GLY A 207 9.72 -16.81 -5.04
N GLU A 208 10.63 -16.23 -5.82
CA GLU A 208 11.84 -15.61 -5.27
C GLU A 208 11.48 -14.38 -4.40
N ILE A 209 10.57 -13.53 -4.87
CA ILE A 209 10.03 -12.39 -4.12
C ILE A 209 8.51 -12.54 -3.98
N ARG A 210 8.05 -13.11 -2.86
CA ARG A 210 6.62 -13.42 -2.62
C ARG A 210 5.87 -12.35 -1.84
N ASN A 211 6.59 -11.52 -1.08
CA ASN A 211 5.99 -10.63 -0.09
C ASN A 211 5.82 -9.19 -0.62
N PHE A 212 6.11 -8.96 -1.90
CA PHE A 212 6.03 -7.66 -2.56
C PHE A 212 5.24 -7.77 -3.86
N ASN A 213 4.36 -6.78 -4.07
CA ASN A 213 4.06 -6.28 -5.40
C ASN A 213 5.23 -5.40 -5.86
N ILE A 214 5.60 -5.46 -7.13
CA ILE A 214 6.58 -4.54 -7.72
C ILE A 214 5.95 -3.69 -8.83
N SER A 215 6.39 -2.43 -8.95
CA SER A 215 5.97 -1.56 -10.05
C SER A 215 7.09 -0.65 -10.52
N VAL A 216 7.18 -0.47 -11.84
CA VAL A 216 8.10 0.49 -12.45
C VAL A 216 7.43 1.85 -12.54
N LYS A 217 8.14 2.88 -12.11
CA LYS A 217 7.71 4.27 -12.23
C LYS A 217 8.14 4.78 -13.60
N ALA A 218 7.18 4.83 -14.52
CA ALA A 218 7.35 5.42 -15.84
C ALA A 218 7.20 6.93 -15.75
N THR A 219 8.16 7.64 -16.34
CA THR A 219 8.15 9.09 -16.50
C THR A 219 7.47 9.49 -17.80
N ASP A 220 7.01 10.73 -17.90
CA ASP A 220 6.51 11.33 -19.13
C ASP A 220 7.58 11.23 -20.23
N GLU A 221 8.86 11.49 -19.92
CA GLU A 221 9.98 11.37 -20.87
C GLU A 221 10.07 9.96 -21.48
N PHE A 222 9.99 8.91 -20.65
CA PHE A 222 10.02 7.53 -21.12
C PHE A 222 8.80 7.22 -22.01
N MET A 223 7.60 7.63 -21.59
CA MET A 223 6.37 7.37 -22.34
C MET A 223 6.32 8.15 -23.66
N GLU A 224 6.82 9.38 -23.70
CA GLU A 224 6.92 10.18 -24.91
C GLU A 224 7.92 9.56 -25.90
N GLN A 225 9.09 9.11 -25.44
CA GLN A 225 10.05 8.40 -26.30
C GLN A 225 9.48 7.08 -26.80
N LEU A 226 8.75 6.33 -25.97
CA LEU A 226 8.11 5.09 -26.40
C LEU A 226 7.13 5.32 -27.56
N VAL A 227 6.36 6.42 -27.53
CA VAL A 227 5.36 6.73 -28.55
C VAL A 227 6.00 7.27 -29.83
N HIS A 228 7.09 8.04 -29.73
CA HIS A 228 7.64 8.79 -30.85
C HIS A 228 8.94 8.23 -31.44
N ASP A 229 9.70 7.47 -30.66
CA ASP A 229 11.04 6.98 -31.02
C ASP A 229 11.37 5.68 -30.26
N SER A 230 10.50 4.66 -30.40
CA SER A 230 10.64 3.39 -29.67
C SER A 230 11.95 2.66 -29.96
N ASP A 231 12.55 2.89 -31.13
CA ASP A 231 13.79 2.25 -31.56
C ASP A 231 15.06 2.98 -31.05
N ALA A 232 14.90 4.12 -30.36
CA ALA A 232 16.02 4.83 -29.76
C ALA A 232 16.58 4.12 -28.53
N GLN A 233 17.88 4.29 -28.29
CA GLN A 233 18.55 3.81 -27.07
C GLN A 233 17.95 4.48 -25.84
N TRP A 234 17.53 3.68 -24.85
CA TRP A 234 17.12 4.20 -23.56
C TRP A 234 18.34 4.62 -22.72
N TYR A 235 18.27 5.80 -22.10
CA TYR A 235 19.27 6.26 -21.14
C TYR A 235 18.61 6.56 -19.80
N CYS A 236 19.04 5.81 -18.79
CA CYS A 236 18.79 6.06 -17.38
C CYS A 236 19.40 7.40 -16.95
N THR A 237 18.88 7.99 -15.88
CA THR A 237 19.38 9.22 -15.28
C THR A 237 19.76 8.98 -13.82
N TRP A 238 21.06 8.97 -13.52
CA TRP A 238 21.57 8.75 -12.16
C TRP A 238 22.44 9.91 -11.70
N ASN A 239 22.08 10.56 -10.59
CA ASN A 239 22.79 11.74 -10.07
C ASN A 239 23.02 12.86 -11.12
N GLY A 240 22.08 13.02 -12.06
CA GLY A 240 22.15 14.01 -13.13
C GLY A 240 22.96 13.59 -14.35
N GLU A 241 23.51 12.37 -14.37
CA GLU A 241 24.26 11.82 -15.50
C GLU A 241 23.41 10.80 -16.25
N LYS A 242 23.41 10.89 -17.59
CA LYS A 242 22.78 9.90 -18.46
C LYS A 242 23.71 8.70 -18.62
N MET A 243 23.19 7.51 -18.43
CA MET A 243 23.94 6.25 -18.56
C MET A 243 23.05 5.13 -19.08
N LYS A 244 23.68 4.05 -19.57
CA LYS A 244 22.93 2.87 -20.03
C LYS A 244 22.41 2.07 -18.84
N PRO A 245 21.27 1.37 -18.99
CA PRO A 245 20.82 0.40 -18.00
C PRO A 245 21.86 -0.70 -17.76
N HIS A 246 21.88 -1.24 -16.55
CA HIS A 246 22.77 -2.30 -16.14
C HIS A 246 22.09 -3.67 -16.19
N ARG A 247 22.86 -4.67 -16.62
CA ARG A 247 22.64 -6.06 -16.21
C ARG A 247 23.50 -6.36 -14.99
N VAL A 248 22.86 -6.71 -13.88
CA VAL A 248 23.54 -7.07 -12.63
C VAL A 248 23.96 -8.53 -12.66
N LEU A 249 25.24 -8.81 -12.42
CA LEU A 249 25.80 -10.16 -12.44
C LEU A 249 26.02 -10.70 -11.02
N ARG A 250 25.44 -11.87 -10.75
CA ARG A 250 25.43 -12.51 -9.42
C ARG A 250 26.11 -13.87 -9.43
N HIS A 251 26.83 -14.19 -8.36
CA HIS A 251 27.30 -15.55 -8.07
C HIS A 251 26.10 -16.46 -7.71
N PRO A 252 26.24 -17.80 -7.73
CA PRO A 252 25.18 -18.72 -7.34
C PRO A 252 24.64 -18.54 -5.91
N ASN A 253 25.40 -17.90 -5.03
CA ASN A 253 24.97 -17.54 -3.67
C ASN A 253 24.20 -16.19 -3.62
N GLY A 254 23.92 -15.56 -4.76
CA GLY A 254 23.20 -14.29 -4.91
C GLY A 254 24.06 -13.03 -4.79
N SER A 255 25.35 -13.13 -4.40
CA SER A 255 26.20 -11.95 -4.23
C SER A 255 26.58 -11.33 -5.57
N VAL A 256 26.44 -10.01 -5.70
CA VAL A 256 26.84 -9.26 -6.91
C VAL A 256 28.36 -9.25 -7.04
N TYR A 257 28.86 -9.46 -8.26
CA TYR A 257 30.30 -9.36 -8.56
C TYR A 257 30.63 -8.39 -9.70
N SER A 258 29.67 -8.03 -10.56
CA SER A 258 29.87 -7.08 -11.65
C SER A 258 28.53 -6.54 -12.17
N VAL A 259 28.61 -5.48 -12.96
CA VAL A 259 27.52 -4.98 -13.82
C VAL A 259 28.01 -4.86 -15.25
N GLU A 260 27.11 -4.98 -16.22
CA GLU A 260 27.35 -4.72 -17.64
C GLU A 260 26.38 -3.65 -18.12
N GLU A 261 26.86 -2.61 -18.80
CA GLU A 261 25.99 -1.66 -19.49
C GLU A 261 25.36 -2.31 -20.71
N ILE A 262 24.05 -2.12 -20.87
CA ILE A 262 23.25 -2.76 -21.92
C ILE A 262 22.75 -1.72 -22.92
N ASP A 263 23.02 -1.96 -24.20
CA ASP A 263 22.30 -1.33 -25.29
C ASP A 263 20.89 -1.93 -25.35
N ILE A 264 19.88 -1.11 -25.11
CA ILE A 264 18.48 -1.49 -25.10
C ILE A 264 17.66 -0.29 -25.54
N THR A 265 16.74 -0.51 -26.45
CA THR A 265 15.84 0.53 -26.93
C THR A 265 14.70 0.79 -25.95
N VAL A 266 14.04 1.93 -26.08
CA VAL A 266 12.85 2.26 -25.27
C VAL A 266 11.75 1.22 -25.46
N GLY A 267 11.54 0.79 -26.71
CA GLY A 267 10.60 -0.26 -27.08
C GLY A 267 10.95 -1.61 -26.47
N GLU A 268 12.22 -2.03 -26.52
CA GLU A 268 12.67 -3.29 -25.92
C GLU A 268 12.51 -3.29 -24.38
N LEU A 269 12.81 -2.18 -23.70
CA LEU A 269 12.58 -2.07 -22.26
C LEU A 269 11.09 -2.16 -21.93
N PHE A 270 10.23 -1.49 -22.71
CA PHE A 270 8.78 -1.59 -22.52
C PHE A 270 8.26 -3.00 -22.82
N ASP A 271 8.79 -3.67 -23.84
CA ASP A 271 8.45 -5.06 -24.17
C ASP A 271 8.85 -6.01 -23.03
N GLU A 272 9.96 -5.78 -22.32
CA GLU A 272 10.28 -6.55 -21.10
C GLU A 272 9.22 -6.35 -20.00
N LEU A 273 8.78 -5.10 -19.76
CA LEU A 273 7.72 -4.82 -18.80
C LEU A 273 6.43 -5.58 -19.16
N VAL A 274 6.02 -5.50 -20.43
CA VAL A 274 4.82 -6.18 -20.94
C VAL A 274 4.97 -7.70 -20.85
N HIS A 275 6.16 -8.24 -21.17
CA HIS A 275 6.44 -9.67 -21.14
C HIS A 275 6.26 -10.25 -19.73
N TYR A 276 6.86 -9.63 -18.71
CA TYR A 276 6.73 -10.12 -17.34
C TYR A 276 5.32 -9.86 -16.78
N ALA A 277 4.71 -8.70 -17.08
CA ALA A 277 3.32 -8.42 -16.71
C ALA A 277 2.35 -9.46 -17.28
N TRP A 278 2.57 -9.93 -18.52
CA TRP A 278 1.81 -11.03 -19.12
C TRP A 278 2.12 -12.38 -18.46
N THR A 279 3.38 -12.63 -18.12
CA THR A 279 3.85 -13.93 -17.59
C THR A 279 3.37 -14.19 -16.17
N ASN A 280 3.49 -13.22 -15.26
CA ASN A 280 3.20 -13.40 -13.83
C ASN A 280 2.38 -12.26 -13.20
N GLY A 281 1.97 -11.25 -13.98
CA GLY A 281 1.19 -10.11 -13.49
C GLY A 281 2.03 -8.94 -12.97
N GLU A 282 3.36 -9.02 -13.04
CA GLU A 282 4.29 -8.01 -12.52
C GLU A 282 5.50 -7.81 -13.45
N PRO A 283 6.16 -6.63 -13.44
CA PRO A 283 5.84 -5.45 -12.64
C PRO A 283 4.60 -4.71 -13.15
N GLY A 284 3.92 -4.01 -12.24
CA GLY A 284 2.96 -2.98 -12.60
C GLY A 284 3.66 -1.74 -13.17
N ILE A 285 2.90 -0.81 -13.74
CA ILE A 285 3.38 0.49 -14.21
C ILE A 285 2.69 1.60 -13.42
N VAL A 286 3.48 2.57 -12.96
CA VAL A 286 3.03 3.76 -12.27
C VAL A 286 3.50 4.98 -13.04
N PHE A 287 2.58 5.88 -13.39
CA PHE A 287 2.91 7.16 -14.02
C PHE A 287 3.28 8.18 -12.94
N ILE A 288 4.56 8.21 -12.57
CA ILE A 288 5.01 8.96 -11.38
C ILE A 288 4.90 10.47 -11.54
N ASP A 289 5.02 10.96 -12.77
CA ASP A 289 4.90 12.39 -13.05
C ASP A 289 3.46 12.89 -12.89
N GLU A 290 2.46 12.08 -13.26
CA GLU A 290 1.05 12.39 -12.99
C GLU A 290 0.72 12.38 -11.50
N VAL A 291 1.29 11.42 -10.75
CA VAL A 291 1.18 11.39 -9.28
C VAL A 291 1.71 12.68 -8.67
N ASN A 292 2.87 13.15 -9.11
CA ASN A 292 3.48 14.36 -8.55
C ASN A 292 2.85 15.66 -9.07
N ARG A 293 2.32 15.67 -10.30
CA ARG A 293 1.55 16.79 -10.85
C ARG A 293 0.27 17.06 -10.06
N THR A 294 -0.33 16.01 -9.49
CA THR A 294 -1.54 16.06 -8.66
C THR A 294 -1.24 15.99 -7.15
N ASN A 295 0.03 16.06 -6.76
CA ASN A 295 0.44 16.07 -5.35
C ASN A 295 -0.24 17.24 -4.62
N PRO A 296 -1.08 16.98 -3.61
CA PRO A 296 -1.79 18.05 -2.91
C PRO A 296 -0.89 18.86 -1.97
N LEU A 297 0.31 18.36 -1.67
CA LEU A 297 1.27 18.95 -0.72
C LEU A 297 2.68 18.97 -1.32
N PRO A 298 2.91 19.68 -2.46
CA PRO A 298 4.21 19.67 -3.14
C PRO A 298 5.34 20.29 -2.29
N GLY A 299 5.00 21.12 -1.29
CA GLY A 299 5.97 21.68 -0.36
C GLY A 299 6.63 20.66 0.58
N LEU A 300 6.12 19.43 0.66
CA LEU A 300 6.72 18.32 1.42
C LEU A 300 7.74 17.51 0.61
N GLY A 301 7.92 17.84 -0.67
CA GLY A 301 8.73 17.09 -1.62
C GLY A 301 7.88 16.26 -2.57
N ASP A 302 8.54 15.39 -3.32
CA ASP A 302 7.91 14.50 -4.27
C ASP A 302 7.43 13.20 -3.60
N ILE A 303 6.28 12.70 -4.05
CA ILE A 303 5.79 11.39 -3.67
C ILE A 303 6.56 10.33 -4.46
N ALA A 304 7.27 9.46 -3.75
CA ALA A 304 8.16 8.46 -4.36
C ALA A 304 7.54 7.05 -4.50
N SER A 305 6.47 6.74 -3.76
CA SER A 305 5.86 5.40 -3.76
C SER A 305 4.38 5.44 -3.36
N SER A 306 3.72 4.29 -3.47
CA SER A 306 2.35 4.07 -3.00
C SER A 306 2.31 3.00 -1.92
N ASN A 307 1.13 2.85 -1.32
CA ASN A 307 0.80 1.66 -0.55
C ASN A 307 0.74 0.38 -1.44
N PRO A 308 0.57 -0.84 -0.84
CA PRO A 308 0.64 -2.11 -1.57
C PRO A 308 -0.24 -2.26 -2.82
N CYS A 309 -1.42 -1.64 -2.84
CA CYS A 309 -2.38 -1.80 -3.93
C CYS A 309 -2.43 -0.58 -4.87
N ALA A 310 -1.50 0.38 -4.71
CA ALA A 310 -1.34 1.56 -5.55
C ALA A 310 -2.55 2.51 -5.64
N GLU A 311 -3.50 2.43 -4.71
CA GLU A 311 -4.64 3.34 -4.63
C GLU A 311 -4.36 4.58 -3.78
N GLN A 312 -3.25 4.63 -3.04
CA GLN A 312 -2.80 5.78 -2.25
C GLN A 312 -1.31 6.04 -2.43
N PHE A 313 -0.99 7.18 -3.04
CA PHE A 313 0.36 7.73 -3.14
C PHE A 313 0.59 8.69 -1.98
N LEU A 314 1.63 8.44 -1.18
CA LEU A 314 1.82 9.08 0.12
C LEU A 314 3.27 9.56 0.27
N HIS A 315 3.46 10.66 1.01
CA HIS A 315 4.79 11.11 1.39
C HIS A 315 5.47 10.12 2.34
N PRO A 316 6.80 10.20 2.50
CA PRO A 316 7.52 9.41 3.49
C PRO A 316 6.89 9.53 4.90
N TYR A 317 6.65 8.40 5.55
CA TYR A 317 5.99 8.25 6.85
C TYR A 317 4.50 8.60 6.92
N ASP A 318 3.87 9.01 5.82
CA ASP A 318 2.42 9.18 5.78
C ASP A 318 1.71 7.83 5.83
N ASN A 319 0.50 7.86 6.41
CA ASN A 319 -0.37 6.71 6.53
C ASN A 319 -1.75 7.00 5.95
N CYS A 320 -2.47 5.94 5.61
CA CYS A 320 -3.83 6.06 5.10
C CYS A 320 -4.81 5.17 5.88
N ASN A 321 -5.93 5.78 6.26
CA ASN A 321 -7.11 5.13 6.80
C ASN A 321 -8.19 5.17 5.71
N LEU A 322 -8.64 3.99 5.27
CA LEU A 322 -9.59 3.87 4.19
C LEU A 322 -11.00 3.56 4.71
N GLY A 323 -11.99 3.80 3.87
CA GLY A 323 -13.38 3.39 4.08
C GLY A 323 -14.12 3.39 2.75
N SER A 324 -15.20 2.64 2.67
CA SER A 324 -15.95 2.47 1.43
C SER A 324 -17.43 2.71 1.65
N ILE A 325 -18.04 3.48 0.74
CA ILE A 325 -19.49 3.67 0.66
C ILE A 325 -20.06 2.55 -0.20
N ASN A 326 -21.09 1.86 0.29
CA ASN A 326 -21.80 0.84 -0.46
C ASN A 326 -22.92 1.47 -1.28
N LEU A 327 -22.63 1.82 -2.54
CA LEU A 327 -23.60 2.46 -3.44
C LEU A 327 -24.88 1.64 -3.65
N ALA A 328 -24.85 0.32 -3.45
CA ALA A 328 -26.03 -0.53 -3.60
C ALA A 328 -27.12 -0.21 -2.55
N GLU A 329 -26.75 0.22 -1.35
CA GLU A 329 -27.72 0.58 -0.29
C GLU A 329 -28.47 1.88 -0.59
N PHE A 330 -27.95 2.69 -1.52
CA PHE A 330 -28.52 3.96 -1.94
C PHE A 330 -29.44 3.83 -3.16
N VAL A 331 -29.48 2.67 -3.82
CA VAL A 331 -30.37 2.46 -4.96
C VAL A 331 -31.84 2.50 -4.51
N ARG A 332 -32.62 3.42 -5.09
CA ARG A 332 -34.08 3.55 -4.93
C ARG A 332 -34.70 3.63 -6.32
N ASP A 333 -35.67 2.76 -6.61
CA ASP A 333 -36.35 2.70 -7.91
C ASP A 333 -35.40 2.65 -9.12
N GLY A 334 -34.27 1.94 -8.98
CA GLY A 334 -33.25 1.79 -10.02
C GLY A 334 -32.34 3.01 -10.22
N LYS A 335 -32.35 3.99 -9.30
CA LYS A 335 -31.49 5.17 -9.32
C LYS A 335 -30.72 5.28 -8.01
N VAL A 336 -29.48 5.78 -8.07
CA VAL A 336 -28.70 6.19 -6.90
C VAL A 336 -28.98 7.66 -6.63
#